data_AF-A0A535MVQ3-F1
#
_entry.id   AF-A0A535MVQ3-F1
#
_cell.length_a   1.000
_cell.length_b   1.000
_cell.length_c   1.000
_cell.angle_alpha   90.00
_cell.angle_beta   90.00
_cell.angle_gamma   90.00
#
_symmetry.space_group_name_H-M   'P 1'
#
loop_
_entity.id
_entity.type
_entity.pdbx_description
1 polymer ?
#
loop_
_entity_poly.entity_id
_entity_poly.type
_entity_poly.pdbx_seq_one_letter_code
_entity_poly.pdbx_strand_id
1 'polypeptide(L)'
;WGAIAEVKAAVSIPVAGSGDLRTAEEAARRRRETGVDAVMLGRGILGNLWLIRQATALLVDGETVPDLDWPARVGLVRRHCELVLEYYGAERGCRLLRKFIAWGLRGFKGAPRLRQMVNAISRPEDAAAVLDQALLLDPGQIGDGLEFDDVPEACQAVA
;
A
#
# COMPACT_ATOMS: atom_id res chain seq x y z
N TRP A 1 4.30 -2.51 21.24
CA TRP A 1 4.71 -1.10 21.43
C TRP A 1 5.25 -0.82 22.84
N GLY A 2 4.60 -1.22 23.93
CA GLY A 2 5.19 -1.09 25.28
C GLY A 2 6.58 -1.70 25.42
N ALA A 3 6.74 -2.98 25.02
CA ALA A 3 8.05 -3.63 24.99
C ALA A 3 9.09 -2.92 24.10
N ILE A 4 8.66 -2.24 23.02
CA ILE A 4 9.57 -1.46 22.16
C ILE A 4 10.05 -0.21 22.91
N ALA A 5 9.18 0.41 23.71
CA ALA A 5 9.55 1.56 24.54
C ALA A 5 10.57 1.16 25.62
N GLU A 6 10.39 -0.01 26.25
CA GLU A 6 11.36 -0.56 27.21
C GLU A 6 12.73 -0.76 26.56
N VAL A 7 12.77 -1.36 25.36
CA VAL A 7 14.02 -1.50 24.58
C VAL A 7 14.62 -0.13 24.26
N LYS A 8 13.81 0.83 23.79
CA LYS A 8 14.29 2.19 23.47
C LYS A 8 14.88 2.90 24.69
N ALA A 9 14.31 2.69 25.88
CA ALA A 9 14.85 3.25 27.12
C ALA A 9 16.15 2.57 27.58
N ALA A 10 16.34 1.30 27.24
CA ALA A 10 17.48 0.50 27.69
C ALA A 10 18.74 0.64 26.82
N VAL A 11 18.63 1.14 25.58
CA VAL A 11 19.75 1.20 24.63
C VAL A 11 20.02 2.62 24.14
N SER A 12 21.29 2.91 23.85
CA SER A 12 21.74 4.20 23.32
C SER A 12 21.75 4.26 21.78
N ILE A 13 21.69 3.11 21.10
CA ILE A 13 21.60 3.05 19.64
C ILE A 13 20.19 3.43 19.16
N PRO A 14 20.05 3.93 17.91
CA PRO A 14 18.73 4.21 17.35
C PRO A 14 17.84 2.96 17.27
N VAL A 15 16.57 3.11 17.62
CA VAL A 15 15.54 2.05 17.59
C VAL A 15 14.43 2.45 16.63
N ALA A 16 14.12 1.56 15.69
CA ALA A 16 12.96 1.66 14.82
C ALA A 16 11.82 0.78 15.36
N GLY A 17 10.66 1.38 15.62
CA GLY A 17 9.47 0.64 16.03
C GLY A 17 8.65 0.15 14.83
N SER A 18 8.15 -1.09 14.88
CA SER A 18 7.23 -1.63 13.87
C SER A 18 6.07 -2.36 14.54
N GLY A 19 4.90 -2.33 13.88
CA GLY A 19 3.71 -3.06 14.31
C GLY A 19 2.43 -2.31 13.98
N ASP A 20 1.66 -2.89 13.05
CA ASP A 20 0.27 -2.52 12.72
C ASP A 20 0.02 -1.02 12.44
N LEU A 21 1.02 -0.34 11.87
CA LEU A 21 0.89 1.03 11.41
C LEU A 21 0.12 1.07 10.08
N ARG A 22 -1.06 1.71 10.08
CA ARG A 22 -1.95 1.84 8.91
C ARG A 22 -2.25 3.28 8.50
N THR A 23 -1.93 4.25 9.36
CA THR A 23 -2.09 5.68 9.07
C THR A 23 -0.87 6.48 9.56
N ALA A 24 -0.69 7.69 9.03
CA ALA A 24 0.38 8.58 9.46
C ALA A 24 0.19 8.99 10.93
N GLU A 25 -1.04 9.21 11.37
CA GLU A 25 -1.40 9.59 12.74
C GLU A 25 -1.07 8.47 13.73
N GLU A 26 -1.33 7.21 13.36
CA GLU A 26 -0.94 6.05 14.17
C GLU A 26 0.58 6.01 14.33
N ALA A 27 1.31 6.18 13.23
CA ALA A 27 2.77 6.22 13.24
C ALA A 27 3.31 7.35 14.13
N ALA A 28 2.74 8.55 14.01
CA ALA A 28 3.09 9.70 14.85
C ALA A 28 2.75 9.48 16.33
N ARG A 29 1.59 8.91 16.62
CA ARG A 29 1.19 8.58 17.99
C ARG A 29 2.14 7.56 18.61
N ARG A 30 2.41 6.44 17.93
CA ARG A 30 3.32 5.39 18.43
C ARG A 30 4.73 5.90 18.64
N ARG A 31 5.23 6.75 17.74
CA ARG A 31 6.53 7.39 17.92
C ARG A 31 6.56 8.25 19.19
N ARG A 32 5.55 9.09 19.42
CA ARG A 32 5.45 9.91 20.64
C ARG A 32 5.32 9.08 21.91
N GLU A 33 4.47 8.05 21.91
CA GLU A 33 4.23 7.19 23.08
C GLU A 33 5.47 6.40 23.51
N THR A 34 6.30 5.97 22.56
CA THR A 34 7.41 5.04 22.83
C THR A 34 8.79 5.68 22.77
N GLY A 35 8.91 6.89 22.23
CA GLY A 35 10.18 7.59 22.07
C GLY A 35 11.13 6.98 21.04
N VAL A 36 10.65 6.05 20.19
CA VAL A 36 11.47 5.45 19.12
C VAL A 36 11.96 6.51 18.13
N ASP A 37 13.15 6.30 17.58
CA ASP A 37 13.78 7.27 16.68
C ASP A 37 13.11 7.25 15.30
N ALA A 38 12.68 6.07 14.86
CA ALA A 38 12.01 5.85 13.59
C ALA A 38 10.83 4.87 13.73
N VAL A 39 9.99 4.85 12.70
CA VAL A 39 8.93 3.86 12.53
C VAL A 39 9.14 3.10 11.23
N MET A 40 8.81 1.82 11.23
CA MET A 40 8.92 0.96 10.05
C MET A 40 7.54 0.49 9.61
N LEU A 41 7.16 0.88 8.39
CA LEU A 41 5.90 0.51 7.77
C LEU A 41 6.05 -0.83 7.06
N GLY A 42 5.20 -1.80 7.43
CA GLY A 42 5.13 -3.12 6.79
C GLY A 42 3.84 -3.29 6.00
N ARG A 43 2.94 -4.16 6.47
CA ARG A 43 1.68 -4.47 5.77
C ARG A 43 0.79 -3.26 5.47
N GLY A 44 0.90 -2.18 6.23
CA GLY A 44 0.10 -0.96 6.04
C GLY A 44 0.32 -0.24 4.71
N ILE A 45 1.48 -0.42 4.05
CA ILE A 45 1.74 0.23 2.75
C ILE A 45 1.19 -0.58 1.56
N LEU A 46 0.74 -1.81 1.78
CA LEU A 46 0.27 -2.68 0.70
C LEU A 46 -1.05 -2.12 0.17
N GLY A 47 -1.05 -1.61 -1.06
CA GLY A 47 -2.20 -0.92 -1.66
C GLY A 47 -2.41 0.52 -1.17
N ASN A 48 -1.56 1.00 -0.27
CA ASN A 48 -1.49 2.39 0.20
C ASN A 48 -0.02 2.86 0.12
N LEU A 49 0.51 2.93 -1.10
CA LEU A 49 1.92 3.28 -1.34
C LEU A 49 2.26 4.70 -0.89
N TRP A 50 1.26 5.59 -0.82
CA TRP A 50 1.42 6.98 -0.43
C TRP A 50 1.46 7.18 1.09
N LEU A 51 1.13 6.17 1.89
CA LEU A 51 1.28 6.20 3.35
C LEU A 51 2.70 6.57 3.78
N ILE A 52 3.73 6.14 3.01
CA ILE A 52 5.12 6.51 3.29
C ILE A 52 5.27 8.03 3.24
N ARG A 53 4.75 8.68 2.20
CA ARG A 53 4.80 10.14 2.04
C ARG A 53 4.02 10.84 3.14
N GLN A 54 2.81 10.35 3.47
CA GLN A 54 1.99 10.93 4.54
C GLN A 54 2.69 10.82 5.90
N ALA A 55 3.25 9.65 6.22
CA ALA A 55 3.97 9.43 7.46
C ALA A 55 5.25 10.30 7.54
N THR A 56 6.01 10.41 6.44
CA THR A 56 7.19 11.28 6.40
C THR A 56 6.81 12.74 6.62
N ALA A 57 5.84 13.27 5.88
CA ALA A 57 5.39 14.66 6.01
C ALA A 57 4.93 14.98 7.45
N LEU A 58 4.14 14.08 8.06
CA LEU A 58 3.65 14.31 9.42
C LEU A 58 4.75 14.19 10.48
N LEU A 59 5.68 13.24 10.33
CA LEU A 59 6.71 12.96 11.32
C LEU A 59 7.90 13.93 11.26
N VAL A 60 8.22 14.44 10.07
CA VAL A 60 9.39 15.29 9.81
C VAL A 60 8.97 16.76 9.74
N ASP A 61 7.96 17.06 8.92
CA ASP A 61 7.57 18.45 8.60
C ASP A 61 6.40 18.94 9.47
N GLY A 62 5.69 18.01 10.14
CA GLY A 62 4.47 18.32 10.89
C GLY A 62 3.26 18.59 9.98
N GLU A 63 3.35 18.23 8.70
CA GLU A 63 2.32 18.49 7.70
C GLU A 63 1.44 17.27 7.46
N THR A 64 0.12 17.49 7.40
CA THR A 64 -0.83 16.47 7.00
C THR A 64 -1.00 16.47 5.49
N VAL A 65 -0.70 15.35 4.85
CA VAL A 65 -0.93 15.14 3.41
C VAL A 65 -2.25 14.38 3.23
N PRO A 66 -3.21 14.93 2.45
CA PRO A 66 -4.50 14.28 2.23
C PRO A 66 -4.33 12.94 1.50
N ASP A 67 -5.39 12.13 1.54
CA ASP A 67 -5.46 10.90 0.77
C ASP A 67 -5.47 11.21 -0.75
N LEU A 68 -5.10 10.22 -1.58
CA LEU A 68 -5.18 10.36 -3.02
C LEU A 68 -6.61 10.22 -3.50
N ASP A 69 -7.01 11.09 -4.43
CA ASP A 69 -8.19 10.81 -5.23
C ASP A 69 -7.98 9.56 -6.10
N TRP A 70 -9.06 9.02 -6.63
CA TRP A 70 -9.00 7.77 -7.37
C TRP A 70 -8.14 7.83 -8.64
N PRO A 71 -8.24 8.87 -9.50
CA PRO A 71 -7.33 9.02 -10.62
C PRO A 71 -5.85 9.04 -10.21
N ALA A 72 -5.48 9.78 -9.16
CA ALA A 72 -4.12 9.86 -8.65
C ALA A 72 -3.65 8.51 -8.11
N ARG A 73 -4.51 7.79 -7.38
CA ARG A 73 -4.24 6.44 -6.90
C ARG A 73 -3.99 5.45 -8.03
N VAL A 74 -4.86 5.41 -9.04
CA VAL A 74 -4.69 4.55 -10.23
C VAL A 74 -3.41 4.93 -10.98
N GLY A 75 -3.11 6.22 -11.11
CA GLY A 75 -1.85 6.71 -11.70
C GLY A 75 -0.61 6.21 -10.96
N LEU A 76 -0.63 6.22 -9.62
CA LEU A 76 0.47 5.71 -8.81
C LEU A 76 0.63 4.18 -8.96
N VAL A 77 -0.47 3.43 -9.01
CA VAL A 77 -0.44 1.99 -9.28
C VAL A 77 0.12 1.70 -10.67
N ARG A 78 -0.27 2.48 -11.69
CA ARG A 78 0.28 2.37 -13.04
C ARG A 78 1.79 2.56 -13.05
N ARG A 79 2.26 3.63 -12.41
CA ARG A 79 3.69 3.89 -12.30
C ARG A 79 4.44 2.75 -11.62
N HIS A 80 3.85 2.17 -10.57
CA HIS A 80 4.44 1.01 -9.91
C HIS A 80 4.48 -0.22 -10.83
N CYS A 81 3.45 -0.44 -11.65
CA CYS A 81 3.44 -1.53 -12.61
C CYS A 81 4.55 -1.41 -13.65
N GLU A 82 4.78 -0.20 -14.19
CA GLU A 82 5.87 0.09 -15.12
C GLU A 82 7.23 -0.28 -14.50
N LEU A 83 7.49 0.16 -13.27
CA LEU A 83 8.74 -0.12 -12.56
C LEU A 83 8.94 -1.62 -12.28
N VAL A 84 7.87 -2.34 -11.96
CA VAL A 84 7.91 -3.80 -11.75
C VAL A 84 8.25 -4.53 -13.05
N LEU A 85 7.65 -4.11 -14.17
CA LEU A 85 7.95 -4.70 -15.49
C LEU A 85 9.38 -4.37 -15.95
N GLU A 86 9.85 -3.14 -15.71
CA GLU A 86 11.22 -2.72 -16.01
C GLU A 86 12.24 -3.57 -15.24
N TYR A 87 11.99 -3.80 -13.93
CA TYR A 87 12.94 -4.50 -13.07
C TYR A 87 12.90 -6.03 -13.22
N TYR A 88 11.70 -6.62 -13.29
CA TYR A 88 11.53 -8.09 -13.29
C TYR A 88 11.34 -8.70 -14.68
N GLY A 89 11.20 -7.87 -15.72
CA GLY A 89 10.81 -8.30 -17.06
C GLY A 89 9.34 -8.74 -17.14
N ALA A 90 8.84 -8.96 -18.37
CA ALA A 90 7.42 -9.23 -18.60
C ALA A 90 6.94 -10.54 -17.94
N GLU A 91 7.68 -11.64 -18.06
CA GLU A 91 7.20 -12.95 -17.58
C GLU A 91 6.96 -12.97 -16.06
N ARG A 92 7.95 -12.55 -15.27
CA ARG A 92 7.84 -12.49 -13.81
C ARG A 92 7.03 -11.27 -13.38
N GLY A 93 7.23 -10.13 -14.03
CA GLY A 93 6.56 -8.88 -13.72
C GLY A 93 5.04 -9.02 -13.80
N CYS A 94 4.49 -9.57 -14.89
CA CYS A 94 3.04 -9.76 -15.04
C CYS A 94 2.41 -10.60 -13.92
N ARG A 95 3.11 -11.62 -13.40
CA ARG A 95 2.63 -12.41 -12.24
C ARG A 95 2.58 -11.56 -10.97
N LEU A 96 3.60 -10.72 -10.75
CA LEU A 96 3.66 -9.80 -9.61
C LEU A 96 2.60 -8.68 -9.71
N LEU A 97 2.34 -8.18 -10.91
CA LEU A 97 1.34 -7.12 -11.14
C LEU A 97 -0.04 -7.51 -10.62
N ARG A 98 -0.42 -8.79 -10.70
CA ARG A 98 -1.73 -9.27 -10.20
C ARG A 98 -1.94 -8.87 -8.74
N LYS A 99 -0.93 -9.10 -7.91
CA LYS A 99 -0.92 -8.78 -6.48
C LYS A 99 -0.93 -7.27 -6.25
N PHE A 100 -0.06 -6.52 -6.93
CA PHE A 100 0.05 -5.08 -6.72
C PHE A 100 -1.18 -4.30 -7.18
N ILE A 101 -1.77 -4.68 -8.31
CA ILE A 101 -3.01 -4.07 -8.82
C ILE A 101 -4.18 -4.47 -7.93
N ALA A 102 -4.29 -5.74 -7.53
CA ALA A 102 -5.35 -6.17 -6.61
C ALA A 102 -5.32 -5.36 -5.30
N TRP A 103 -4.14 -5.13 -4.72
CA TRP A 103 -4.00 -4.30 -3.53
C TRP A 103 -4.30 -2.83 -3.79
N GLY A 104 -3.75 -2.30 -4.89
CA GLY A 104 -3.86 -0.90 -5.29
C GLY A 104 -5.27 -0.48 -5.67
N LEU A 105 -6.15 -1.41 -6.05
CA LEU A 105 -7.54 -1.14 -6.41
C LEU A 105 -8.57 -1.64 -5.37
N ARG A 106 -8.19 -1.85 -4.11
CA ARG A 106 -9.18 -2.21 -3.05
C ARG A 106 -10.14 -1.06 -2.70
N GLY A 107 -11.33 -1.42 -2.18
CA GLY A 107 -12.23 -0.49 -1.48
C GLY A 107 -13.28 0.22 -2.34
N PHE A 108 -13.52 -0.21 -3.60
CA PHE A 108 -14.53 0.43 -4.47
C PHE A 108 -15.57 -0.57 -5.00
N LYS A 109 -16.77 -0.07 -5.34
CA LYS A 109 -17.85 -0.86 -5.95
C LYS A 109 -17.55 -1.13 -7.42
N GLY A 110 -17.38 -2.40 -7.78
CA GLY A 110 -16.93 -2.82 -9.12
C GLY A 110 -15.72 -3.77 -9.09
N ALA A 111 -15.16 -3.99 -7.89
CA ALA A 111 -14.06 -4.92 -7.64
C ALA A 111 -14.23 -6.34 -8.24
N PRO A 112 -15.42 -6.98 -8.32
CA PRO A 112 -15.53 -8.32 -8.91
C PRO A 112 -15.05 -8.41 -10.37
N ARG A 113 -15.44 -7.45 -11.23
CA ARG A 113 -15.07 -7.46 -12.65
C ARG A 113 -13.58 -7.19 -12.84
N LEU A 114 -13.04 -6.19 -12.14
CA LEU A 114 -11.61 -5.92 -12.20
C LEU A 114 -10.79 -7.09 -11.63
N ARG A 115 -11.24 -7.76 -10.56
CA ARG A 115 -10.56 -8.93 -10.01
C ARG A 115 -10.37 -10.05 -11.04
N GLN A 116 -11.39 -10.34 -11.84
CA GLN A 116 -11.27 -11.33 -12.91
C GLN A 116 -10.21 -10.92 -13.94
N MET A 117 -10.23 -9.65 -14.38
CA MET A 117 -9.24 -9.13 -15.33
C MET A 117 -7.81 -9.15 -14.74
N VAL A 118 -7.66 -8.76 -13.47
CA VAL A 118 -6.38 -8.80 -12.74
C VAL A 118 -5.81 -10.21 -12.70
N ASN A 119 -6.63 -11.22 -12.40
CA ASN A 119 -6.17 -12.61 -12.35
C ASN A 119 -5.74 -13.14 -13.72
N ALA A 120 -6.27 -12.58 -14.80
CA ALA A 120 -5.94 -12.94 -16.18
C ALA A 120 -4.70 -12.24 -16.75
N ILE A 121 -4.05 -11.32 -16.01
CA ILE A 121 -2.87 -10.60 -16.50
C ILE A 121 -1.76 -11.59 -16.86
N SER A 122 -1.37 -11.59 -18.13
CA SER A 122 -0.31 -12.42 -18.69
C SER A 122 0.71 -11.62 -19.49
N ARG A 123 0.33 -10.42 -19.93
CA ARG A 123 1.16 -9.48 -20.68
C ARG A 123 1.04 -8.06 -20.12
N PRO A 124 2.02 -7.17 -20.38
CA PRO A 124 1.98 -5.78 -19.92
C PRO A 124 0.71 -5.03 -20.31
N GLU A 125 0.17 -5.29 -21.50
CA GLU A 125 -1.01 -4.60 -22.04
C GLU A 125 -2.27 -4.97 -21.25
N ASP A 126 -2.33 -6.18 -20.69
CA ASP A 126 -3.46 -6.63 -19.88
C ASP A 126 -3.55 -5.78 -18.59
N ALA A 127 -2.41 -5.43 -17.99
CA ALA A 127 -2.34 -4.57 -16.81
C ALA A 127 -2.78 -3.13 -17.13
N ALA A 128 -2.36 -2.58 -18.26
CA ALA A 128 -2.80 -1.27 -18.72
C ALA A 128 -4.32 -1.23 -18.93
N ALA A 129 -4.88 -2.25 -19.58
CA ALA A 129 -6.33 -2.35 -19.80
C ALA A 129 -7.12 -2.42 -18.49
N VAL A 130 -6.63 -3.13 -17.48
CA VAL A 130 -7.25 -3.14 -16.14
C VAL A 130 -7.29 -1.75 -15.52
N LEU A 131 -6.18 -1.02 -15.59
CA LEU A 131 -6.08 0.31 -14.98
C LEU A 131 -6.89 1.35 -15.75
N ASP A 132 -7.00 1.23 -17.08
CA ASP A 132 -7.88 2.07 -17.89
C ASP A 132 -9.35 1.82 -17.55
N GLN A 133 -9.75 0.55 -17.40
CA GLN A 133 -11.10 0.23 -16.92
C GLN A 133 -11.34 0.75 -15.49
N ALA A 134 -10.33 0.73 -14.62
CA ALA A 134 -10.44 1.28 -13.27
C ALA A 134 -10.76 2.79 -13.27
N LEU A 135 -10.21 3.56 -14.21
CA LEU A 135 -10.47 5.00 -14.33
C LEU A 135 -11.91 5.33 -14.77
N LEU A 136 -12.59 4.41 -15.45
CA LEU A 136 -13.99 4.58 -15.87
C LEU A 136 -14.99 4.32 -14.74
N LEU A 137 -14.53 3.78 -13.62
CA LEU A 137 -15.36 3.46 -12.47
C LEU A 137 -15.30 4.63 -11.47
N ASP A 138 -16.46 5.17 -11.11
CA ASP A 138 -16.58 6.14 -10.02
C ASP A 138 -16.56 5.39 -8.68
N PRO A 139 -15.56 5.64 -7.81
CA PRO A 139 -15.51 5.02 -6.50
C PRO A 139 -16.49 5.59 -5.50
N GLY A 140 -17.28 6.63 -5.80
CA GLY A 140 -18.11 7.47 -4.90
C GLY A 140 -19.05 6.81 -3.88
N GLN A 141 -18.89 5.52 -3.62
CA GLN A 141 -19.42 4.73 -2.51
C GLN A 141 -18.30 3.90 -1.83
N ILE A 142 -17.11 4.48 -1.59
CA ILE A 142 -16.03 3.88 -0.78
C ILE A 142 -16.51 3.83 0.67
N GLY A 143 -16.78 2.62 1.18
CA GLY A 143 -16.91 2.39 2.61
C GLY A 143 -15.52 2.21 3.23
N ASP A 144 -15.34 2.76 4.42
CA ASP A 144 -14.09 2.68 5.17
C ASP A 144 -13.65 1.23 5.39
N GLY A 145 -12.48 0.88 4.85
CA GLY A 145 -11.66 -0.25 5.29
C GLY A 145 -12.16 -1.66 4.95
N LEU A 146 -11.56 -2.27 3.93
CA LEU A 146 -11.46 -3.73 3.87
C LEU A 146 -10.13 -4.15 4.52
N GLU A 147 -10.21 -5.16 5.39
CA GLU A 147 -9.07 -5.67 6.14
C GLU A 147 -8.10 -6.46 5.26
N PHE A 148 -6.88 -6.66 5.74
CA PHE A 148 -5.81 -7.33 5.00
C PHE A 148 -6.17 -8.78 4.60
N ASP A 149 -7.10 -9.41 5.32
CA ASP A 149 -7.43 -10.84 5.20
C ASP A 149 -8.33 -11.15 3.98
N ASP A 150 -8.85 -10.14 3.29
CA ASP A 150 -9.70 -10.31 2.09
C ASP A 150 -8.92 -10.53 0.78
N VAL A 151 -7.58 -10.68 0.85
CA VAL A 151 -6.73 -10.96 -0.31
C VAL A 151 -6.77 -12.46 -0.62
N PRO A 152 -7.19 -12.88 -1.84
CA PRO A 152 -7.22 -14.31 -2.20
C PRO A 152 -5.84 -14.97 -1.99
N GLU A 153 -5.81 -16.20 -1.46
CA GLU A 153 -4.58 -16.97 -1.21
C GLU A 153 -3.65 -17.02 -2.44
N ALA A 154 -4.24 -17.07 -3.64
CA ALA A 154 -3.49 -17.05 -4.91
C ALA A 154 -2.62 -15.79 -5.10
N CYS A 155 -2.96 -14.67 -4.46
CA CYS A 155 -2.16 -13.44 -4.45
C CYS A 155 -1.17 -13.38 -3.27
N GLN A 156 -1.32 -14.25 -2.28
CA GLN A 156 -0.44 -14.32 -1.10
C GLN A 156 0.79 -15.21 -1.37
N ALA A 157 0.66 -16.25 -2.20
CA ALA A 157 1.64 -17.32 -2.41
C ALA A 157 2.82 -17.02 -3.37
N VAL A 158 3.05 -15.76 -3.77
CA VAL A 158 4.24 -15.38 -4.55
C VAL A 158 5.18 -14.57 -3.65
N ALA A 159 6.00 -15.30 -2.89
CA ALA A 159 7.15 -14.83 -2.13
C ALA A 159 8.34 -15.72 -2.48
#